data_AF-A0A222MW28-F1
#
_entry.id   AF-A0A222MW28-F1
#
_cell.length_a   1.000
_cell.length_b   1.000
_cell.length_c   1.000
_cell.angle_alpha   90.00
_cell.angle_beta   90.00
_cell.angle_gamma   90.00
#
_symmetry.space_group_name_H-M   'P 1'
#
loop_
_entity.id
_entity.type
_entity.pdbx_description
1 polymer ?
#
loop_
_entity_poly.entity_id
_entity_poly.type
_entity_poly.pdbx_seq_one_letter_code
_entity_poly.pdbx_strand_id
1 'polypeptide(L)'
;MFHIVFCANETYIKFAAAMINNIVLKTNTKLAFSHFLKDSKEEEGYVFHILSDELSKTCLEKLDLLQKELSKIYPLQIKSYSVPCDEFGANLAYKGTYVANLILKAPSILDKNINKVLYLDLDMLVLCDIREIFAIDLKDNYVAVAQNHTHFGSWFNTGFVLMNLEKWREHDLEQKCIKYIQEYNPVLPDQSAINVCVEDKKLILSSVYNFYPHNKYYKKDFFNDELTQMNATKNAILLRGAKIVHFLQCPKPWNSAFLKSYKNQLCLSIFRQPWWNLALKTPVFKQELEAIYKTLKNNESEDLALYLSIELEALWQEIQSRQAALEERVKNSLEYRLGVALIKASKKKFGYLFLPFKFLYIYLSVKFEEKLYKIISRHNPNLNLQELDSYKNDVSIENMKRHLSYRYGSCIVKNLKSFKGLFKLASELRQIKKEF
;
A
#
# COMPACT_ATOMS: atom_id res chain seq x y z
N MET A 1 -6.67 -30.77 -8.03
CA MET A 1 -5.85 -29.57 -7.76
C MET A 1 -6.75 -28.33 -7.78
N PHE A 2 -6.33 -27.26 -7.10
CA PHE A 2 -7.07 -26.00 -6.99
C PHE A 2 -6.60 -25.00 -8.06
N HIS A 3 -7.53 -24.55 -8.89
CA HIS A 3 -7.22 -23.72 -10.06
C HIS A 3 -7.36 -22.23 -9.74
N ILE A 4 -6.29 -21.46 -9.95
CA ILE A 4 -6.22 -20.04 -9.62
C ILE A 4 -5.80 -19.28 -10.87
N VAL A 5 -6.51 -18.20 -11.20
CA VAL A 5 -6.28 -17.41 -12.41
C VAL A 5 -5.70 -16.05 -12.03
N PHE A 6 -4.64 -15.67 -12.74
CA PHE A 6 -4.08 -14.32 -12.74
C PHE A 6 -4.08 -13.76 -14.15
N CYS A 7 -4.30 -12.45 -14.27
CA CYS A 7 -4.09 -11.74 -15.52
C CYS A 7 -2.91 -10.79 -15.35
N ALA A 8 -1.87 -10.95 -16.17
CA ALA A 8 -0.64 -10.18 -16.07
C ALA A 8 0.03 -10.09 -17.43
N ASN A 9 0.52 -8.91 -17.81
CA ASN A 9 1.54 -8.83 -18.85
C ASN A 9 2.94 -9.08 -18.25
N GLU A 10 3.95 -9.21 -19.10
CA GLU A 10 5.33 -9.50 -18.69
C GLU A 10 5.86 -8.55 -17.61
N THR A 11 5.53 -7.26 -17.69
CA THR A 11 5.99 -6.27 -16.70
C THR A 11 5.44 -6.53 -15.29
N TYR A 12 4.28 -7.20 -15.18
CA TYR A 12 3.65 -7.54 -13.90
C TYR A 12 3.93 -8.97 -13.43
N ILE A 13 4.61 -9.82 -14.21
CA ILE A 13 4.86 -11.23 -13.85
C ILE A 13 5.62 -11.38 -12.53
N LYS A 14 6.57 -10.50 -12.23
CA LYS A 14 7.26 -10.48 -10.93
C LYS A 14 6.32 -10.30 -9.73
N PHE A 15 5.19 -9.60 -9.90
CA PHE A 15 4.16 -9.44 -8.88
C PHE A 15 3.23 -10.64 -8.83
N ALA A 16 2.89 -11.24 -9.97
CA ALA A 16 2.21 -12.53 -10.02
C ALA A 16 3.03 -13.63 -9.32
N ALA A 17 4.34 -13.69 -9.55
CA ALA A 17 5.26 -14.59 -8.87
C ALA A 17 5.27 -14.36 -7.35
N ALA A 18 5.25 -13.09 -6.92
CA ALA A 18 5.14 -12.75 -5.50
C ALA A 18 3.81 -13.22 -4.88
N MET A 19 2.71 -13.13 -5.63
CA MET A 19 1.38 -13.62 -5.22
C MET A 19 1.34 -15.16 -5.14
N ILE A 20 1.91 -15.87 -6.12
CA ILE A 20 2.07 -17.33 -6.11
C ILE A 20 2.86 -17.76 -4.86
N ASN A 21 4.03 -17.15 -4.64
CA ASN A 21 4.85 -17.40 -3.46
C ASN A 21 4.09 -17.11 -2.16
N ASN A 22 3.33 -16.00 -2.10
CA ASN A 22 2.50 -15.69 -0.94
C ASN A 22 1.47 -16.79 -0.66
N ILE A 23 0.73 -17.26 -1.67
CA ILE A 23 -0.26 -18.33 -1.52
C ILE A 23 0.39 -19.63 -1.03
N VAL A 24 1.50 -20.03 -1.64
CA VAL A 24 2.22 -21.26 -1.27
C VAL A 24 2.71 -21.17 0.19
N LEU A 25 3.32 -20.05 0.58
CA LEU A 25 3.81 -19.86 1.96
C LEU A 25 2.69 -19.74 3.00
N LYS A 26 1.45 -19.46 2.59
CA LYS A 26 0.27 -19.43 3.45
C LYS A 26 -0.49 -20.75 3.50
N THR A 27 -0.11 -21.72 2.68
CA THR A 27 -0.71 -23.05 2.68
C THR A 27 -0.23 -23.83 3.91
N ASN A 28 -1.18 -24.31 4.73
CA ASN A 28 -0.86 -25.15 5.87
C ASN A 28 -0.65 -26.60 5.40
N THR A 29 0.59 -26.95 5.08
CA THR A 29 0.95 -28.28 4.54
C THR A 29 0.71 -29.43 5.50
N LYS A 30 0.36 -29.17 6.77
CA LYS A 30 -0.06 -30.21 7.73
C LYS A 30 -1.53 -30.62 7.58
N LEU A 31 -2.32 -29.81 6.88
CA LEU A 31 -3.73 -30.09 6.62
C LEU A 31 -3.88 -30.61 5.19
N ALA A 32 -4.64 -31.68 5.03
CA ALA A 32 -5.22 -32.10 3.77
C ALA A 32 -6.53 -31.35 3.50
N PHE A 33 -6.97 -31.29 2.25
CA PHE A 33 -8.15 -30.59 1.80
C PHE A 33 -9.43 -31.18 2.41
N SER A 34 -9.40 -32.47 2.76
CA SER A 34 -10.45 -33.14 3.54
C SER A 34 -10.75 -32.48 4.90
N HIS A 35 -9.83 -31.67 5.44
CA HIS A 35 -10.08 -30.87 6.64
C HIS A 35 -10.97 -29.65 6.37
N PHE A 36 -11.03 -29.19 5.13
CA PHE A 36 -11.87 -28.07 4.68
C PHE A 36 -13.18 -28.58 4.07
N LEU A 37 -13.13 -29.68 3.30
CA LEU A 37 -14.28 -30.30 2.66
C LEU A 37 -14.18 -31.84 2.77
N LYS A 38 -15.03 -32.44 3.62
CA LYS A 38 -15.08 -33.91 3.77
C LYS A 38 -15.47 -34.57 2.45
N ASP A 39 -14.91 -35.76 2.21
CA ASP A 39 -15.20 -36.61 1.05
C ASP A 39 -14.90 -35.98 -0.32
N SER A 40 -14.14 -34.88 -0.33
CA SER A 40 -13.61 -34.23 -1.52
C SER A 40 -12.77 -35.20 -2.37
N LYS A 41 -12.95 -35.15 -3.69
CA LYS A 41 -12.14 -35.92 -4.67
C LYS A 41 -11.02 -35.08 -5.27
N GLU A 42 -10.97 -33.80 -4.95
CA GLU A 42 -9.99 -32.85 -5.43
C GLU A 42 -8.59 -33.24 -4.93
N GLU A 43 -7.69 -33.48 -5.88
CA GLU A 43 -6.27 -33.70 -5.58
C GLU A 43 -5.62 -32.46 -4.95
N GLU A 44 -4.70 -32.69 -4.02
CA GLU A 44 -3.87 -31.63 -3.44
C GLU A 44 -3.03 -30.91 -4.49
N GLY A 45 -2.77 -29.63 -4.25
CA GLY A 45 -1.89 -28.81 -5.07
C GLY A 45 -2.61 -27.70 -5.82
N TYR A 46 -1.83 -26.73 -6.30
CA TYR A 46 -2.36 -25.59 -7.05
C TYR A 46 -2.04 -25.68 -8.55
N VAL A 47 -2.94 -25.18 -9.38
CA VAL A 47 -2.62 -24.85 -10.78
C VAL A 47 -2.84 -23.35 -10.95
N PHE A 48 -1.75 -22.61 -11.16
CA PHE A 48 -1.78 -21.19 -11.42
C PHE A 48 -1.83 -20.96 -12.93
N HIS A 49 -2.94 -20.41 -13.42
CA HIS A 49 -3.15 -20.04 -14.80
C HIS A 49 -2.85 -18.55 -14.97
N ILE A 50 -1.85 -18.21 -15.77
CA ILE A 50 -1.46 -16.83 -16.07
C ILE A 50 -1.94 -16.51 -17.48
N LEU A 51 -2.95 -15.67 -17.59
CA LEU A 51 -3.43 -15.14 -18.87
C LEU A 51 -2.68 -13.83 -19.14
N SER A 52 -1.99 -13.78 -20.27
CA SER A 52 -1.15 -12.65 -20.70
C SER A 52 -1.44 -12.33 -22.15
N ASP A 53 -1.07 -11.14 -22.59
CA ASP A 53 -0.90 -10.80 -24.00
C ASP A 53 0.19 -11.69 -24.62
N GLU A 54 1.44 -11.45 -24.25
CA GLU A 54 2.62 -12.17 -24.72
C GLU A 54 3.67 -12.21 -23.60
N LEU A 55 4.31 -13.37 -23.43
CA LEU A 55 5.42 -13.54 -22.49
C LEU A 55 6.66 -14.00 -23.24
N SER A 56 7.79 -13.33 -22.99
CA SER A 56 9.07 -13.73 -23.55
C SER A 56 9.48 -15.13 -23.09
N LYS A 57 10.31 -15.79 -23.89
CA LYS A 57 10.91 -17.09 -23.54
C LYS A 57 11.64 -17.03 -22.20
N THR A 58 12.38 -15.96 -21.95
CA THR A 58 13.10 -15.75 -20.67
C THR A 58 12.13 -15.64 -19.49
N CYS A 59 10.98 -14.98 -19.68
CA CYS A 59 9.95 -14.93 -18.65
C CYS A 59 9.36 -16.32 -18.37
N LEU A 60 9.05 -17.11 -19.41
CA LEU A 60 8.56 -18.49 -19.28
C LEU A 60 9.56 -19.40 -18.56
N GLU A 61 10.84 -19.35 -18.92
CA GLU A 61 11.91 -20.11 -18.26
C GLU A 61 12.00 -19.77 -16.76
N LYS A 62 11.80 -18.50 -16.38
CA LYS A 62 11.76 -18.08 -14.98
C LYS A 62 10.53 -18.59 -14.23
N LEU A 63 9.37 -18.65 -14.90
CA LEU A 63 8.17 -19.25 -14.32
C LEU A 63 8.34 -20.76 -14.11
N ASP A 64 8.98 -21.47 -15.03
CA ASP A 64 9.31 -22.90 -14.86
C ASP A 64 10.25 -23.14 -13.68
N LEU A 65 11.26 -22.29 -13.52
CA LEU A 65 12.16 -22.35 -12.36
C LEU A 65 11.42 -22.02 -11.06
N LEU A 66 10.53 -21.02 -11.07
CA LEU A 66 9.70 -20.67 -9.92
C LEU A 66 8.82 -21.85 -9.51
N GLN A 67 8.18 -22.52 -10.48
CA GLN A 67 7.40 -23.73 -10.26
C GLN A 67 8.24 -24.81 -9.57
N LYS A 68 9.43 -25.11 -10.10
CA LYS A 68 10.33 -26.12 -9.51
C LYS A 68 10.72 -25.80 -8.08
N GLU A 69 11.01 -24.53 -7.77
CA GLU A 69 11.38 -24.12 -6.41
C GLU A 69 10.19 -24.19 -5.44
N LEU A 70 9.02 -23.70 -5.83
CA LEU A 70 7.85 -23.66 -4.95
C LEU A 70 7.16 -25.02 -4.79
N SER A 71 7.25 -25.91 -5.79
CA SER A 71 6.77 -27.30 -5.69
C SER A 71 7.51 -28.12 -4.61
N LYS A 72 8.67 -27.66 -4.13
CA LYS A 72 9.36 -28.25 -2.96
C LYS A 72 8.61 -27.99 -1.64
N ILE A 73 7.76 -26.97 -1.60
CA ILE A 73 6.98 -26.59 -0.41
C ILE A 73 5.59 -27.21 -0.45
N TYR A 74 4.90 -27.07 -1.59
CA TYR A 74 3.56 -27.61 -1.79
C TYR A 74 3.33 -27.87 -3.30
N PRO A 75 2.71 -28.99 -3.71
CA PRO A 75 2.58 -29.35 -5.11
C PRO A 75 1.91 -28.24 -5.93
N LEU A 76 2.53 -27.81 -7.03
CA LEU A 76 1.88 -26.86 -7.93
C LEU A 76 2.35 -26.95 -9.38
N GLN A 77 1.53 -26.37 -10.25
CA GLN A 77 1.82 -26.12 -11.66
C GLN A 77 1.58 -24.64 -11.99
N ILE A 78 2.36 -24.10 -12.91
CA ILE A 78 2.18 -22.77 -13.49
C ILE A 78 1.97 -22.97 -15.00
N LYS A 79 0.81 -22.54 -15.51
CA LYS A 79 0.46 -22.60 -16.92
C LYS A 79 0.24 -21.18 -17.43
N SER A 80 0.91 -20.83 -18.52
CA SER A 80 0.77 -19.51 -19.15
C SER A 80 0.01 -19.62 -20.47
N TYR A 81 -0.86 -18.64 -20.72
CA TYR A 81 -1.70 -18.58 -21.91
C TYR A 81 -1.52 -17.21 -22.55
N SER A 82 -1.12 -17.22 -23.82
CA SER A 82 -1.09 -16.01 -24.64
C SER A 82 -2.47 -15.80 -25.23
N VAL A 83 -3.04 -14.63 -24.95
CA VAL A 83 -4.38 -14.21 -25.37
C VAL A 83 -4.22 -12.93 -26.17
N PRO A 84 -4.34 -13.01 -27.51
CA PRO A 84 -4.24 -11.85 -28.37
C PRO A 84 -5.26 -10.77 -27.97
N CYS A 85 -4.79 -9.53 -27.78
CA CYS A 85 -5.63 -8.42 -27.30
C CYS A 85 -6.59 -7.88 -28.37
N ASP A 86 -6.32 -8.15 -29.64
CA ASP A 86 -7.12 -7.78 -30.81
C ASP A 86 -8.47 -8.51 -30.86
N GLU A 87 -8.59 -9.69 -30.27
CA GLU A 87 -9.85 -10.45 -30.17
C GLU A 87 -10.97 -9.72 -29.42
N PHE A 88 -10.63 -8.71 -28.62
CA PHE A 88 -11.58 -7.95 -27.83
C PHE A 88 -12.10 -6.70 -28.57
N GLY A 89 -11.39 -6.18 -29.58
CA GLY A 89 -11.74 -4.93 -30.25
C GLY A 89 -11.36 -3.68 -29.43
N ALA A 90 -11.22 -2.52 -30.10
CA ALA A 90 -10.61 -1.30 -29.55
C ALA A 90 -11.30 -0.73 -28.28
N ASN A 91 -12.56 -1.10 -28.01
CA ASN A 91 -13.38 -0.58 -26.91
C ASN A 91 -13.13 -1.30 -25.56
N LEU A 92 -12.22 -2.27 -25.53
CA LEU A 92 -11.98 -3.12 -24.36
C LEU A 92 -10.67 -2.80 -23.61
N ALA A 93 -10.02 -1.65 -23.88
CA ALA A 93 -8.82 -1.26 -23.15
C ALA A 93 -9.17 -0.44 -21.90
N TYR A 94 -8.94 -0.96 -20.70
CA TYR A 94 -8.96 -0.14 -19.48
C TYR A 94 -7.62 0.58 -19.32
N LYS A 95 -7.63 1.92 -19.34
CA LYS A 95 -6.40 2.74 -19.27
C LYS A 95 -5.32 2.32 -20.29
N GLY A 96 -5.74 1.87 -21.46
CA GLY A 96 -4.83 1.43 -22.53
C GLY A 96 -4.28 0.00 -22.38
N THR A 97 -4.79 -0.81 -21.43
CA THR A 97 -4.45 -2.24 -21.33
C THR A 97 -5.68 -3.14 -21.32
N TYR A 98 -5.57 -4.30 -21.96
CA TYR A 98 -6.62 -5.33 -22.02
C TYR A 98 -6.46 -6.41 -20.95
N VAL A 99 -5.36 -6.37 -20.18
CA VAL A 99 -4.96 -7.47 -19.28
C VAL A 99 -6.05 -7.78 -18.26
N ALA A 100 -6.69 -6.77 -17.67
CA ALA A 100 -7.77 -6.99 -16.70
C ALA A 100 -8.98 -7.74 -17.29
N ASN A 101 -9.24 -7.58 -18.60
CA ASN A 101 -10.38 -8.21 -19.27
C ASN A 101 -10.11 -9.66 -19.70
N LEU A 102 -8.86 -10.12 -19.64
CA LEU A 102 -8.50 -11.48 -20.04
C LEU A 102 -9.20 -12.54 -19.18
N ILE A 103 -9.60 -12.21 -17.94
CA ILE A 103 -10.36 -13.12 -17.10
C ILE A 103 -11.67 -13.58 -17.74
N LEU A 104 -12.29 -12.75 -18.59
CA LEU A 104 -13.51 -13.11 -19.31
C LEU A 104 -13.32 -14.29 -20.25
N LYS A 105 -12.09 -14.55 -20.71
CA LYS A 105 -11.73 -15.67 -21.59
C LYS A 105 -11.35 -16.94 -20.83
N ALA A 106 -11.31 -16.93 -19.49
CA ALA A 106 -11.04 -18.14 -18.72
C ALA A 106 -11.95 -19.34 -19.07
N PRO A 107 -13.26 -19.17 -19.35
CA PRO A 107 -14.13 -20.29 -19.74
C PRO A 107 -13.73 -20.98 -21.05
N SER A 108 -13.27 -20.23 -22.06
CA SER A 108 -12.88 -20.76 -23.37
C SER A 108 -11.41 -21.19 -23.48
N ILE A 109 -10.52 -20.56 -22.71
CA ILE A 109 -9.07 -20.86 -22.72
C ILE A 109 -8.74 -22.09 -21.89
N LEU A 110 -9.38 -22.25 -20.72
CA LEU A 110 -9.04 -23.31 -19.79
C LEU A 110 -9.67 -24.64 -20.22
N ASP A 111 -9.01 -25.75 -19.86
CA ASP A 111 -9.49 -27.09 -20.17
C ASP A 111 -10.95 -27.30 -19.72
N LYS A 112 -11.78 -27.93 -20.56
CA LYS A 112 -13.24 -28.07 -20.32
C LYS A 112 -13.61 -28.83 -19.05
N ASN A 113 -12.69 -29.63 -18.50
CA ASN A 113 -12.86 -30.34 -17.24
C ASN A 113 -12.61 -29.46 -15.99
N ILE A 114 -12.09 -28.24 -16.17
CA ILE A 114 -11.90 -27.27 -15.08
C ILE A 114 -13.21 -26.52 -14.87
N ASN A 115 -13.94 -26.87 -13.82
CA ASN A 115 -15.29 -26.33 -13.54
C ASN A 115 -15.31 -25.19 -12.50
N LYS A 116 -14.25 -25.01 -11.72
CA LYS A 116 -14.18 -24.00 -10.65
C LYS A 116 -12.81 -23.37 -10.62
N VAL A 117 -12.74 -22.03 -10.65
CA VAL A 117 -11.47 -21.29 -10.57
C VAL A 117 -11.59 -20.10 -9.63
N LEU A 118 -10.50 -19.76 -8.93
CA LEU A 118 -10.39 -18.54 -8.14
C LEU A 118 -9.59 -17.49 -8.92
N TYR A 119 -10.21 -16.36 -9.25
CA TYR A 119 -9.55 -15.18 -9.79
C TYR A 119 -9.15 -14.22 -8.67
N LEU A 120 -7.92 -13.70 -8.75
CA LEU A 120 -7.38 -12.70 -7.83
C LEU A 120 -6.62 -11.60 -8.59
N ASP A 121 -6.79 -10.34 -8.20
CA ASP A 121 -5.88 -9.27 -8.64
C ASP A 121 -4.47 -9.46 -8.06
N LEU A 122 -3.47 -8.90 -8.75
CA LEU A 122 -2.06 -9.03 -8.35
C LEU A 122 -1.66 -8.11 -7.20
N ASP A 123 -2.43 -7.06 -6.94
CA ASP A 123 -2.23 -6.09 -5.86
C ASP A 123 -2.99 -6.50 -4.60
N MET A 124 -2.82 -7.78 -4.24
CA MET A 124 -3.38 -8.38 -3.06
C MET A 124 -2.31 -8.98 -2.14
N LEU A 125 -2.72 -9.29 -0.91
CA LEU A 125 -1.95 -10.03 0.08
C LEU A 125 -2.85 -11.09 0.72
N VAL A 126 -2.53 -12.35 0.50
CA VAL A 126 -3.17 -13.50 1.13
C VAL A 126 -2.63 -13.71 2.54
N LEU A 127 -3.53 -13.84 3.50
CA LEU A 127 -3.24 -14.05 4.92
C LEU A 127 -3.74 -15.40 5.44
N CYS A 128 -4.56 -16.12 4.67
CA CYS A 128 -5.14 -17.42 5.02
C CYS A 128 -4.68 -18.55 4.10
N ASP A 129 -5.02 -19.79 4.47
CA ASP A 129 -4.94 -20.93 3.56
C ASP A 129 -6.12 -20.88 2.57
N ILE A 130 -5.84 -20.60 1.30
CA ILE A 130 -6.88 -20.33 0.31
C ILE A 130 -7.69 -21.57 -0.07
N ARG A 131 -7.25 -22.77 0.31
CA ARG A 131 -8.02 -24.00 0.04
C ARG A 131 -9.41 -23.93 0.66
N GLU A 132 -9.57 -23.21 1.77
CA GLU A 132 -10.90 -22.97 2.37
C GLU A 132 -11.90 -22.30 1.42
N ILE A 133 -11.43 -21.53 0.42
CA ILE A 133 -12.28 -20.89 -0.58
C ILE A 133 -12.81 -21.93 -1.59
N PHE A 134 -12.00 -22.94 -1.93
CA PHE A 134 -12.41 -24.00 -2.85
C PHE A 134 -13.44 -24.96 -2.23
N ALA A 135 -13.49 -25.04 -0.89
CA ALA A 135 -14.51 -25.75 -0.14
C ALA A 135 -15.90 -25.08 -0.19
N ILE A 136 -15.99 -23.85 -0.71
CA ILE A 136 -17.27 -23.16 -0.88
C ILE A 136 -18.08 -23.83 -1.99
N ASP A 137 -19.30 -24.23 -1.63
CA ASP A 137 -20.31 -24.72 -2.56
C ASP A 137 -21.00 -23.52 -3.25
N LEU A 138 -20.79 -23.41 -4.56
CA LEU A 138 -21.39 -22.36 -5.38
C LEU A 138 -22.86 -22.63 -5.70
N LYS A 139 -23.31 -23.89 -5.59
CA LYS A 139 -24.64 -24.34 -6.04
C LYS A 139 -24.90 -23.85 -7.48
N ASP A 140 -26.08 -23.27 -7.73
CA ASP A 140 -26.47 -22.70 -9.02
C ASP A 140 -25.95 -21.27 -9.27
N ASN A 141 -25.07 -20.74 -8.42
CA ASN A 141 -24.50 -19.40 -8.63
C ASN A 141 -23.39 -19.44 -9.69
N TYR A 142 -23.28 -18.37 -10.47
CA TYR A 142 -22.24 -18.19 -11.47
C TYR A 142 -20.90 -17.82 -10.84
N VAL A 143 -20.95 -17.12 -9.70
CA VAL A 143 -19.77 -16.68 -8.95
C VAL A 143 -20.03 -16.65 -7.45
N ALA A 144 -18.96 -16.71 -6.66
CA ALA A 144 -18.94 -16.18 -5.30
C ALA A 144 -17.96 -15.00 -5.21
N VAL A 145 -18.39 -13.93 -4.54
CA VAL A 145 -17.69 -12.64 -4.49
C VAL A 145 -17.71 -12.08 -3.09
N ALA A 146 -16.72 -11.28 -2.73
CA ALA A 146 -16.68 -10.64 -1.42
C ALA A 146 -17.62 -9.43 -1.36
N GLN A 147 -18.29 -9.24 -0.22
CA GLN A 147 -19.17 -8.11 0.05
C GLN A 147 -18.36 -6.80 0.13
N ASN A 148 -18.18 -6.13 -1.01
CA ASN A 148 -17.59 -4.81 -1.09
C ASN A 148 -18.42 -3.97 -2.04
N HIS A 149 -19.21 -3.05 -1.48
CA HIS A 149 -19.97 -2.12 -2.30
C HIS A 149 -18.99 -1.17 -2.99
N THR A 150 -19.01 -1.20 -4.32
CA THR A 150 -18.27 -0.23 -5.13
C THR A 150 -19.03 1.10 -5.16
N HIS A 151 -18.47 2.14 -5.79
CA HIS A 151 -19.17 3.42 -5.98
C HIS A 151 -20.48 3.29 -6.80
N PHE A 152 -20.76 2.12 -7.38
CA PHE A 152 -21.90 1.82 -8.25
C PHE A 152 -22.98 0.97 -7.55
N GLY A 153 -23.30 1.29 -6.29
CA GLY A 153 -24.42 0.67 -5.58
C GLY A 153 -24.13 -0.74 -5.02
N SER A 154 -24.92 -1.73 -5.41
CA SER A 154 -24.82 -3.14 -4.96
C SER A 154 -23.73 -3.93 -5.67
N TRP A 155 -22.99 -3.31 -6.58
CA TRP A 155 -21.93 -3.95 -7.36
C TRP A 155 -20.73 -4.34 -6.51
N PHE A 156 -20.20 -5.52 -6.77
CA PHE A 156 -18.99 -6.03 -6.15
C PHE A 156 -17.73 -5.66 -6.96
N ASN A 157 -16.59 -5.68 -6.29
CA ASN A 157 -15.30 -5.56 -6.96
C ASN A 157 -14.81 -6.91 -7.50
N THR A 158 -14.34 -6.94 -8.75
CA THR A 158 -13.88 -8.15 -9.44
C THR A 158 -12.49 -8.63 -9.05
N GLY A 159 -11.77 -7.93 -8.17
CA GLY A 159 -10.44 -8.39 -7.75
C GLY A 159 -10.44 -9.72 -7.01
N PHE A 160 -11.59 -10.15 -6.47
CA PHE A 160 -11.78 -11.49 -5.91
C PHE A 160 -13.05 -12.09 -6.51
N VAL A 161 -12.92 -13.19 -7.25
CA VAL A 161 -14.07 -13.92 -7.81
C VAL A 161 -13.78 -15.42 -7.83
N LEU A 162 -14.59 -16.20 -7.13
CA LEU A 162 -14.63 -17.66 -7.30
C LEU A 162 -15.65 -17.97 -8.39
N MET A 163 -15.20 -18.40 -9.56
CA MET A 163 -16.03 -18.60 -10.76
C MET A 163 -16.47 -20.05 -10.91
N ASN A 164 -17.75 -20.25 -11.25
CA ASN A 164 -18.29 -21.51 -11.70
C ASN A 164 -18.15 -21.62 -13.23
N LEU A 165 -17.03 -22.13 -13.73
CA LEU A 165 -16.76 -22.22 -15.16
C LEU A 165 -17.72 -23.16 -15.90
N GLU A 166 -18.26 -24.18 -15.22
CA GLU A 166 -19.31 -25.02 -15.80
C GLU A 166 -20.54 -24.19 -16.17
N LYS A 167 -21.06 -23.40 -15.21
CA LYS A 167 -22.20 -22.51 -15.45
C LYS A 167 -21.89 -21.37 -16.42
N TRP A 168 -20.67 -20.83 -16.39
CA TRP A 168 -20.24 -19.82 -17.36
C TRP A 168 -20.26 -20.34 -18.80
N ARG A 169 -19.84 -21.59 -19.01
CA ARG A 169 -19.91 -22.24 -20.32
C ARG A 169 -21.35 -22.59 -20.70
N GLU A 170 -22.13 -23.14 -19.78
CA GLU A 170 -23.54 -23.51 -20.00
C GLU A 170 -24.40 -22.31 -20.45
N HIS A 171 -24.17 -21.15 -19.85
CA HIS A 171 -24.97 -19.95 -20.08
C HIS A 171 -24.30 -18.90 -20.98
N ASP A 172 -23.18 -19.24 -21.60
CA ASP A 172 -22.42 -18.37 -22.53
C ASP A 172 -22.11 -16.98 -21.92
N LEU A 173 -21.67 -16.96 -20.66
CA LEU A 173 -21.45 -15.73 -19.91
C LEU A 173 -20.24 -14.94 -20.43
N GLU A 174 -19.24 -15.64 -21.00
CA GLU A 174 -18.10 -14.99 -21.68
C GLU A 174 -18.58 -14.05 -22.79
N GLN A 175 -19.39 -14.56 -23.73
CA GLN A 175 -19.87 -13.76 -24.85
C GLN A 175 -20.84 -12.67 -24.43
N LYS A 176 -21.69 -12.93 -23.43
CA LYS A 176 -22.58 -11.90 -22.86
C LYS A 176 -21.79 -10.73 -22.26
N CYS A 177 -20.72 -11.03 -21.52
CA CYS A 177 -19.85 -9.99 -20.96
C CYS A 177 -19.15 -9.20 -22.06
N ILE A 178 -18.58 -9.88 -23.06
CA ILE A 178 -17.90 -9.23 -24.19
C ILE A 178 -18.87 -8.31 -24.94
N LYS A 179 -20.08 -8.78 -25.24
CA LYS A 179 -21.12 -8.00 -25.91
C LYS A 179 -21.49 -6.75 -25.10
N TYR A 180 -21.69 -6.90 -23.79
CA TYR A 180 -21.98 -5.77 -22.91
C TYR A 180 -20.88 -4.69 -22.98
N ILE A 181 -19.61 -5.08 -22.94
CA ILE A 181 -18.52 -4.11 -22.98
C ILE A 181 -18.47 -3.41 -24.34
N GLN A 182 -18.65 -4.17 -25.43
CA GLN A 182 -18.66 -3.61 -26.79
C GLN A 182 -19.80 -2.60 -27.00
N GLU A 183 -20.97 -2.86 -26.42
CA GLU A 183 -22.18 -2.03 -26.56
C GLU A 183 -22.13 -0.77 -25.67
N TYR A 184 -21.66 -0.90 -24.43
CA TYR A 184 -21.76 0.18 -23.43
C TYR A 184 -20.43 0.91 -23.15
N ASN A 185 -19.30 0.37 -23.59
CA ASN A 185 -17.94 0.91 -23.34
C ASN A 185 -17.74 1.43 -21.89
N PRO A 186 -18.03 0.61 -20.87
CA PRO A 186 -17.97 1.02 -19.47
C PRO A 186 -16.55 1.38 -19.01
N VAL A 187 -16.46 2.30 -18.04
CA VAL A 187 -15.18 2.76 -17.47
C VAL A 187 -14.37 1.63 -16.82
N LEU A 188 -15.04 0.64 -16.22
CA LEU A 188 -14.42 -0.54 -15.60
C LEU A 188 -14.95 -1.79 -16.31
N PRO A 189 -14.30 -2.25 -17.39
CA PRO A 189 -14.95 -3.16 -18.33
C PRO A 189 -15.33 -4.52 -17.76
N ASP A 190 -14.36 -5.31 -17.30
CA ASP A 190 -14.58 -6.58 -16.62
C ASP A 190 -15.54 -6.42 -15.44
N GLN A 191 -15.31 -5.43 -14.57
CA GLN A 191 -16.11 -5.25 -13.36
C GLN A 191 -17.58 -4.98 -13.69
N SER A 192 -17.84 -4.12 -14.68
CA SER A 192 -19.20 -3.76 -15.07
C SER A 192 -19.90 -4.94 -15.75
N ALA A 193 -19.21 -5.60 -16.69
CA ALA A 193 -19.77 -6.71 -17.43
C ALA A 193 -20.12 -7.89 -16.54
N ILE A 194 -19.22 -8.28 -15.65
CA ILE A 194 -19.46 -9.39 -14.72
C ILE A 194 -20.63 -9.03 -13.79
N ASN A 195 -20.65 -7.83 -13.18
CA ASN A 195 -21.75 -7.44 -12.29
C ASN A 195 -23.12 -7.50 -12.98
N VAL A 196 -23.22 -7.02 -14.22
CA VAL A 196 -24.46 -7.03 -15.00
C VAL A 196 -24.86 -8.45 -15.40
N CYS A 197 -23.92 -9.24 -15.94
CA CYS A 197 -24.24 -10.57 -16.47
C CYS A 197 -24.51 -11.62 -15.38
N VAL A 198 -24.08 -11.39 -14.14
CA VAL A 198 -24.26 -12.33 -13.02
C VAL A 198 -25.18 -11.84 -11.90
N GLU A 199 -25.87 -10.70 -12.11
CA GLU A 199 -26.57 -9.96 -11.06
C GLU A 199 -27.45 -10.85 -10.16
N ASP A 200 -28.24 -11.73 -10.76
CA ASP A 200 -29.22 -12.60 -10.07
C ASP A 200 -28.63 -13.90 -9.51
N LYS A 201 -27.37 -14.23 -9.84
CA LYS A 201 -26.76 -15.55 -9.58
C LYS A 201 -25.34 -15.41 -9.00
N LYS A 202 -25.27 -14.78 -7.83
CA LYS A 202 -24.03 -14.59 -7.07
C LYS A 202 -24.18 -14.99 -5.61
N LEU A 203 -23.17 -15.67 -5.08
CA LEU A 203 -23.01 -15.90 -3.66
C LEU A 203 -22.17 -14.77 -3.05
N ILE A 204 -22.71 -14.10 -2.04
CA ILE A 204 -22.00 -13.03 -1.33
C ILE A 204 -21.25 -13.61 -0.13
N LEU A 205 -19.93 -13.44 -0.12
CA LEU A 205 -19.02 -13.84 0.96
C LEU A 205 -18.67 -12.64 1.85
N SER A 206 -18.13 -12.91 3.03
CA SER A 206 -17.61 -11.88 3.92
C SER A 206 -16.53 -11.02 3.24
N SER A 207 -16.54 -9.72 3.52
CA SER A 207 -15.58 -8.73 3.02
C SER A 207 -14.12 -9.05 3.39
N VAL A 208 -13.87 -9.94 4.35
CA VAL A 208 -12.52 -10.38 4.72
C VAL A 208 -11.75 -11.05 3.58
N TYR A 209 -12.45 -11.58 2.57
CA TYR A 209 -11.86 -12.20 1.37
C TYR A 209 -11.46 -11.20 0.27
N ASN A 210 -11.77 -9.91 0.45
CA ASN A 210 -11.30 -8.83 -0.44
C ASN A 210 -11.24 -7.55 0.40
N PHE A 211 -10.47 -7.59 1.48
CA PHE A 211 -10.46 -6.59 2.54
C PHE A 211 -9.69 -5.33 2.10
N TYR A 212 -10.29 -4.15 2.26
CA TYR A 212 -9.64 -2.88 1.93
C TYR A 212 -8.94 -2.28 3.16
N PRO A 213 -7.60 -2.24 3.19
CA PRO A 213 -6.86 -1.85 4.39
C PRO A 213 -6.93 -0.35 4.71
N HIS A 214 -7.55 0.43 3.82
CA HIS A 214 -7.52 1.88 3.80
C HIS A 214 -8.87 2.55 3.82
N ASN A 215 -9.92 1.80 4.16
CA ASN A 215 -11.23 2.37 4.28
C ASN A 215 -11.30 3.29 5.53
N LYS A 216 -10.68 4.47 5.47
CA LYS A 216 -10.96 5.59 6.38
C LYS A 216 -12.34 6.21 6.09
N TYR A 217 -13.04 5.73 5.04
CA TYR A 217 -14.40 6.11 4.66
C TYR A 217 -15.51 5.29 5.34
N TYR A 218 -15.21 4.46 6.35
CA TYR A 218 -16.23 4.05 7.33
C TYR A 218 -16.87 5.22 8.09
N LYS A 219 -16.44 6.47 7.84
CA LYS A 219 -16.94 7.66 8.53
C LYS A 219 -17.69 8.68 7.68
N LYS A 220 -17.91 8.53 6.37
CA LYS A 220 -18.72 9.58 5.71
C LYS A 220 -19.75 9.24 4.63
N ASP A 221 -19.57 8.35 3.65
CA ASP A 221 -20.55 8.37 2.52
C ASP A 221 -20.87 7.02 1.83
N PHE A 222 -20.69 5.84 2.44
CA PHE A 222 -20.70 4.58 1.65
C PHE A 222 -21.63 3.42 2.04
N PHE A 223 -22.38 3.49 3.15
CA PHE A 223 -23.37 2.46 3.48
C PHE A 223 -24.59 3.10 4.15
N ASN A 224 -25.65 3.31 3.38
CA ASN A 224 -26.91 3.85 3.91
C ASN A 224 -27.85 2.77 4.47
N ASP A 225 -27.47 1.48 4.40
CA ASP A 225 -28.21 0.41 5.03
C ASP A 225 -27.29 -0.39 5.99
N GLU A 226 -27.70 -0.41 7.27
CA GLU A 226 -27.26 -1.25 8.40
C GLU A 226 -25.89 -1.05 9.08
N LEU A 227 -24.99 -0.13 8.66
CA LEU A 227 -23.64 -0.02 9.26
C LEU A 227 -23.29 1.28 10.00
N THR A 228 -24.27 2.12 10.34
CA THR A 228 -24.06 3.41 11.02
C THR A 228 -23.56 3.34 12.48
N GLN A 229 -23.19 2.16 13.00
CA GLN A 229 -22.59 2.00 14.34
C GLN A 229 -21.40 1.01 14.38
N MET A 230 -20.37 1.22 13.56
CA MET A 230 -19.12 0.46 13.73
C MET A 230 -18.22 1.10 14.80
N ASN A 231 -18.29 0.59 16.03
CA ASN A 231 -17.30 0.90 17.08
C ASN A 231 -15.91 0.36 16.72
N ALA A 232 -14.84 1.01 17.21
CA ALA A 232 -13.44 0.66 16.95
C ALA A 232 -13.11 -0.83 17.13
N THR A 233 -13.84 -1.52 18.02
CA THR A 233 -13.77 -2.96 18.25
C THR A 233 -14.09 -3.80 17.01
N LYS A 234 -15.15 -3.47 16.25
CA LYS A 234 -15.51 -4.21 15.01
C LYS A 234 -14.45 -4.04 13.92
N ASN A 235 -13.89 -2.84 13.78
CA ASN A 235 -12.76 -2.60 12.86
C ASN A 235 -11.51 -3.37 13.25
N ALA A 236 -11.20 -3.45 14.55
CA ALA A 236 -10.08 -4.26 15.03
C ALA A 236 -10.31 -5.77 14.79
N ILE A 237 -11.55 -6.25 14.92
CA ILE A 237 -11.91 -7.64 14.62
C ILE A 237 -11.76 -7.94 13.14
N LEU A 238 -12.32 -7.10 12.25
CA LEU A 238 -12.18 -7.29 10.80
C LEU A 238 -10.73 -7.20 10.33
N LEU A 239 -9.95 -6.27 10.89
CA LEU A 239 -8.52 -6.16 10.60
C LEU A 239 -7.75 -7.42 11.04
N ARG A 240 -8.09 -7.99 12.20
CA ARG A 240 -7.50 -9.26 12.68
C ARG A 240 -7.98 -10.48 11.90
N GLY A 241 -9.20 -10.43 11.39
CA GLY A 241 -9.83 -11.51 10.62
C GLY A 241 -9.64 -11.40 9.11
N ALA A 242 -8.89 -10.41 8.62
CA ALA A 242 -8.64 -10.22 7.20
C ALA A 242 -7.97 -11.46 6.59
N LYS A 243 -8.54 -11.98 5.51
CA LYS A 243 -8.07 -13.20 4.83
C LYS A 243 -7.31 -12.89 3.55
N ILE A 244 -7.81 -11.95 2.76
CA ILE A 244 -7.13 -11.44 1.58
C ILE A 244 -7.27 -9.92 1.60
N VAL A 245 -6.15 -9.22 1.60
CA VAL A 245 -6.08 -7.76 1.64
C VAL A 245 -5.87 -7.24 0.23
N HIS A 246 -6.70 -6.33 -0.23
CA HIS A 246 -6.60 -5.71 -1.55
C HIS A 246 -6.14 -4.26 -1.43
N PHE A 247 -5.02 -3.90 -2.06
CA PHE A 247 -4.44 -2.56 -2.02
C PHE A 247 -5.21 -1.56 -2.92
N LEU A 248 -6.54 -1.50 -2.78
CA LEU A 248 -7.39 -0.49 -3.41
C LEU A 248 -7.33 0.85 -2.68
N GLN A 249 -7.46 1.93 -3.47
CA GLN A 249 -7.47 3.32 -3.01
C GLN A 249 -6.22 3.75 -2.21
N CYS A 250 -5.16 2.95 -2.24
CA CYS A 250 -3.85 3.27 -1.71
C CYS A 250 -2.76 3.02 -2.77
N PRO A 251 -1.55 3.56 -2.57
CA PRO A 251 -0.42 3.19 -3.40
C PRO A 251 -0.16 1.69 -3.31
N LYS A 252 0.02 1.06 -4.47
CA LYS A 252 0.39 -0.35 -4.57
C LYS A 252 1.71 -0.59 -3.83
N PRO A 253 1.97 -1.80 -3.28
CA PRO A 253 3.19 -2.08 -2.52
C PRO A 253 4.48 -1.73 -3.28
N TRP A 254 4.47 -1.82 -4.60
CA TRP A 254 5.59 -1.51 -5.49
C TRP A 254 5.64 -0.07 -6.02
N ASN A 255 4.69 0.79 -5.65
CA ASN A 255 4.72 2.23 -5.95
C ASN A 255 5.18 3.02 -4.72
N SER A 256 5.59 4.27 -4.88
CA SER A 256 5.91 5.15 -3.74
C SER A 256 4.77 5.20 -2.72
N ALA A 257 5.09 5.17 -1.43
CA ALA A 257 4.10 5.29 -0.36
C ALA A 257 3.45 6.69 -0.31
N PHE A 258 4.07 7.69 -0.95
CA PHE A 258 3.63 9.08 -1.00
C PHE A 258 3.05 9.47 -2.36
N LEU A 259 2.94 8.52 -3.29
CA LEU A 259 2.21 8.72 -4.54
C LEU A 259 0.77 9.15 -4.16
N LYS A 260 0.31 10.30 -4.68
CA LYS A 260 -1.07 10.74 -4.46
C LYS A 260 -2.02 9.64 -4.91
N SER A 261 -2.76 9.07 -3.97
CA SER A 261 -3.85 8.15 -4.27
C SER A 261 -5.17 8.92 -4.34
N TYR A 262 -6.26 8.17 -4.47
CA TYR A 262 -7.64 8.68 -4.54
C TYR A 262 -7.88 9.89 -3.61
N LYS A 263 -8.41 10.99 -4.18
CA LYS A 263 -8.71 12.27 -3.48
C LYS A 263 -7.52 13.01 -2.86
N ASN A 264 -6.30 12.85 -3.38
CA ASN A 264 -5.09 13.58 -2.95
C ASN A 264 -4.68 13.37 -1.48
N GLN A 265 -5.18 12.33 -0.80
CA GLN A 265 -4.83 12.08 0.60
C GLN A 265 -3.73 11.00 0.72
N LEU A 266 -2.81 11.20 1.67
CA LEU A 266 -1.84 10.16 2.03
C LEU A 266 -2.54 8.95 2.66
N CYS A 267 -2.31 7.78 2.06
CA CYS A 267 -2.97 6.54 2.44
C CYS A 267 -1.95 5.41 2.65
N LEU A 268 -1.42 5.27 3.89
CA LEU A 268 -0.39 4.29 4.23
C LEU A 268 -0.96 2.97 4.74
N SER A 269 -0.50 1.86 4.15
CA SER A 269 -1.03 0.52 4.47
C SER A 269 -0.15 -0.13 5.50
N ILE A 270 -0.75 -0.62 6.59
CA ILE A 270 0.00 -1.46 7.54
C ILE A 270 0.40 -2.81 6.92
N PHE A 271 -0.27 -3.22 5.82
CA PHE A 271 0.00 -4.48 5.12
C PHE A 271 1.10 -4.36 4.06
N ARG A 272 1.60 -3.16 3.80
CA ARG A 272 2.67 -2.93 2.82
C ARG A 272 3.96 -3.64 3.20
N GLN A 273 4.37 -3.55 4.46
CA GLN A 273 5.58 -4.23 4.93
C GLN A 273 5.40 -5.77 4.97
N PRO A 274 4.29 -6.32 5.48
CA PRO A 274 3.96 -7.74 5.33
C PRO A 274 4.02 -8.25 3.88
N TRP A 275 3.51 -7.48 2.92
CA TRP A 275 3.61 -7.82 1.49
C TRP A 275 5.07 -7.92 1.03
N TRP A 276 5.90 -6.91 1.34
CA TRP A 276 7.33 -6.94 0.99
C TRP A 276 8.09 -8.09 1.68
N ASN A 277 7.78 -8.40 2.93
CA ASN A 277 8.40 -9.50 3.66
C ASN A 277 8.20 -10.87 2.96
N LEU A 278 7.09 -11.04 2.23
CA LEU A 278 6.80 -12.22 1.43
C LEU A 278 7.37 -12.10 0.01
N ALA A 279 7.18 -10.95 -0.64
CA ALA A 279 7.68 -10.70 -1.99
C ALA A 279 9.21 -10.90 -2.09
N LEU A 280 9.98 -10.43 -1.10
CA LEU A 280 11.44 -10.59 -1.06
C LEU A 280 11.92 -12.04 -0.81
N LYS A 281 11.00 -12.97 -0.56
CA LYS A 281 11.27 -14.42 -0.46
C LYS A 281 10.93 -15.19 -1.73
N THR A 282 10.43 -14.51 -2.77
CA THR A 282 10.02 -15.14 -4.02
C THR A 282 11.27 -15.66 -4.77
N PRO A 283 11.47 -16.97 -4.91
CA PRO A 283 12.62 -17.49 -5.62
C PRO A 283 12.57 -17.06 -7.10
N VAL A 284 13.73 -17.04 -7.76
CA VAL A 284 13.91 -16.61 -9.18
C VAL A 284 13.69 -15.11 -9.44
N PHE A 285 12.65 -14.51 -8.84
CA PHE A 285 12.29 -13.09 -9.02
C PHE A 285 12.78 -12.18 -7.88
N LYS A 286 13.45 -12.74 -6.86
CA LYS A 286 13.94 -12.01 -5.68
C LYS A 286 14.76 -10.77 -6.03
N GLN A 287 15.69 -10.86 -6.97
CA GLN A 287 16.60 -9.76 -7.30
C GLN A 287 15.87 -8.56 -7.91
N GLU A 288 14.89 -8.79 -8.79
CA GLU A 288 14.06 -7.72 -9.36
C GLU A 288 13.20 -7.05 -8.30
N LEU A 289 12.59 -7.85 -7.42
CA LEU A 289 11.77 -7.34 -6.32
C LEU A 289 12.62 -6.55 -5.32
N GLU A 290 13.84 -7.02 -5.00
CA GLU A 290 14.81 -6.29 -4.18
C GLU A 290 15.24 -4.97 -4.82
N ALA A 291 15.45 -4.95 -6.14
CA ALA A 291 15.79 -3.71 -6.85
C ALA A 291 14.67 -2.68 -6.72
N ILE A 292 13.41 -3.07 -6.92
CA ILE A 292 12.25 -2.19 -6.71
C ILE A 292 12.19 -1.71 -5.26
N TYR A 293 12.33 -2.61 -4.29
CA TYR A 293 12.28 -2.25 -2.87
C TYR A 293 13.37 -1.25 -2.48
N LYS A 294 14.61 -1.46 -2.95
CA LYS A 294 15.73 -0.54 -2.72
C LYS A 294 15.48 0.83 -3.36
N THR A 295 14.99 0.87 -4.60
CA THR A 295 14.64 2.13 -5.27
C THR A 295 13.59 2.91 -4.47
N LEU A 296 12.53 2.24 -4.02
CA LEU A 296 11.50 2.88 -3.18
C LEU A 296 12.07 3.42 -1.86
N LYS A 297 13.02 2.70 -1.24
CA LYS A 297 13.66 3.15 0.00
C LYS A 297 14.62 4.32 -0.21
N ASN A 298 15.35 4.32 -1.32
CA ASN A 298 16.26 5.41 -1.65
C ASN A 298 15.50 6.71 -1.97
N ASN A 299 14.34 6.59 -2.64
CA ASN A 299 13.53 7.74 -3.06
C ASN A 299 12.54 8.21 -1.97
N GLU A 300 12.41 7.49 -0.85
CA GLU A 300 11.39 7.73 0.19
C GLU A 300 11.39 9.19 0.70
N SER A 301 12.57 9.80 0.86
CA SER A 301 12.69 11.21 1.29
C SER A 301 12.28 12.21 0.20
N GLU A 302 12.59 11.92 -1.05
CA GLU A 302 12.26 12.80 -2.19
C GLU A 302 10.77 12.74 -2.49
N ASP A 303 10.19 11.55 -2.49
CA ASP A 303 8.75 11.34 -2.66
C ASP A 303 7.94 12.01 -1.54
N LEU A 304 8.40 11.90 -0.28
CA LEU A 304 7.78 12.61 0.84
C LEU A 304 7.85 14.13 0.65
N ALA A 305 9.00 14.65 0.23
CA ALA A 305 9.18 16.07 -0.01
C ALA A 305 8.27 16.58 -1.14
N LEU A 306 8.15 15.84 -2.24
CA LEU A 306 7.25 16.17 -3.34
C LEU A 306 5.77 16.17 -2.90
N TYR A 307 5.37 15.20 -2.08
CA TYR A 307 4.04 15.19 -1.47
C TYR A 307 3.81 16.45 -0.62
N LEU A 308 4.73 16.74 0.30
CA LEU A 308 4.63 17.89 1.19
C LEU A 308 4.65 19.23 0.44
N SER A 309 5.41 19.37 -0.64
CA SER A 309 5.46 20.62 -1.40
C SER A 309 4.10 21.00 -1.99
N ILE A 310 3.29 20.01 -2.38
CA ILE A 310 1.96 20.28 -2.94
C ILE A 310 0.95 20.57 -1.82
N GLU A 311 0.99 19.81 -0.72
CA GLU A 311 0.10 20.04 0.43
C GLU A 311 0.35 21.41 1.09
N LEU A 312 1.62 21.79 1.21
CA LEU A 312 2.00 23.09 1.77
C LEU A 312 1.59 24.24 0.87
N GLU A 313 1.66 24.10 -0.46
CA GLU A 313 1.20 25.14 -1.39
C GLU A 313 -0.29 25.47 -1.21
N ALA A 314 -1.12 24.45 -1.02
CA ALA A 314 -2.55 24.63 -0.75
C ALA A 314 -2.81 25.40 0.56
N LEU A 315 -1.96 25.22 1.58
CA LEU A 315 -2.04 25.91 2.88
C LEU A 315 -1.33 27.27 2.89
N TRP A 316 -0.36 27.49 2.00
CA TRP A 316 0.52 28.66 1.98
C TRP A 316 -0.26 29.97 1.78
N GLN A 317 -1.34 29.92 1.00
CA GLN A 317 -2.26 31.05 0.79
C GLN A 317 -2.92 31.54 2.09
N GLU A 318 -3.06 30.69 3.13
CA GLU A 318 -3.61 31.08 4.44
C GLU A 318 -2.54 31.60 5.43
N ILE A 319 -1.27 31.21 5.24
CA ILE A 319 -0.19 31.41 6.24
C ILE A 319 0.50 32.78 6.14
N GLN A 320 0.52 33.43 4.95
CA GLN A 320 1.26 34.68 4.73
C GLN A 320 0.84 35.87 5.63
N SER A 321 -0.27 35.77 6.36
CA SER A 321 -0.82 36.86 7.16
C SER A 321 -0.34 36.95 8.61
N ARG A 322 0.56 36.08 9.10
CA ARG A 322 0.77 35.93 10.56
C ARG A 322 2.20 36.17 11.06
N GLN A 323 2.36 37.18 11.91
CA GLN A 323 3.53 37.41 12.78
C GLN A 323 3.92 36.16 13.60
N ALA A 324 2.94 35.32 13.94
CA ALA A 324 3.14 34.02 14.59
C ALA A 324 4.07 33.06 13.81
N ALA A 325 4.18 33.18 12.48
CA ALA A 325 5.04 32.31 11.66
C ALA A 325 6.54 32.56 11.93
N LEU A 326 6.92 33.80 12.24
CA LEU A 326 8.32 34.17 12.47
C LEU A 326 8.82 33.66 13.82
N GLU A 327 8.00 33.81 14.88
CA GLU A 327 8.29 33.21 16.18
C GLU A 327 8.40 31.69 16.10
N GLU A 328 7.47 31.05 15.39
CA GLU A 328 7.44 29.60 15.24
C GLU A 328 8.69 29.08 14.52
N ARG A 329 9.19 29.84 13.53
CA ARG A 329 10.46 29.53 12.86
C ARG A 329 11.65 29.58 13.82
N VAL A 330 11.69 30.55 14.74
CA VAL A 330 12.73 30.59 15.79
C VAL A 330 12.55 29.44 16.78
N LYS A 331 11.31 29.10 17.17
CA LYS A 331 11.02 27.97 18.06
C LYS A 331 11.42 26.61 17.47
N ASN A 332 11.36 26.48 16.15
CA ASN A 332 11.79 25.27 15.42
C ASN A 332 13.30 25.19 15.15
N SER A 333 14.08 26.23 15.47
CA SER A 333 15.54 26.19 15.36
C SER A 333 16.17 25.11 16.26
N LEU A 334 17.35 24.62 15.86
CA LEU A 334 18.11 23.65 16.63
C LEU A 334 18.41 24.16 18.04
N GLU A 335 18.84 25.42 18.15
CA GLU A 335 19.15 26.09 19.41
C GLU A 335 17.93 26.04 20.34
N TYR A 336 16.79 26.57 19.90
CA TYR A 336 15.61 26.64 20.75
C TYR A 336 15.16 25.25 21.21
N ARG A 337 15.12 24.26 20.32
CA ARG A 337 14.71 22.87 20.62
C ARG A 337 15.65 22.21 21.64
N LEU A 338 16.97 22.41 21.52
CA LEU A 338 17.96 21.88 22.45
C LEU A 338 17.81 22.50 23.85
N GLY A 339 17.63 23.82 23.94
CA GLY A 339 17.44 24.48 25.23
C GLY A 339 16.13 24.11 25.91
N VAL A 340 15.02 23.96 25.15
CA VAL A 340 13.77 23.41 25.69
C VAL A 340 13.98 21.99 26.23
N ALA A 341 14.73 21.15 25.52
CA ALA A 341 15.04 19.80 25.99
C ALA A 341 15.85 19.80 27.29
N LEU A 342 16.83 20.70 27.42
CA LEU A 342 17.60 20.90 28.64
C LEU A 342 16.72 21.34 29.82
N ILE A 343 15.86 22.36 29.62
CA ILE A 343 14.95 22.86 30.66
C ILE A 343 13.95 21.78 31.09
N LYS A 344 13.43 20.98 30.14
CA LYS A 344 12.54 19.86 30.48
C LYS A 344 13.28 18.77 31.25
N ALA A 345 14.55 18.51 30.95
CA ALA A 345 15.38 17.55 31.66
C ALA A 345 15.71 18.02 33.09
N SER A 346 15.98 19.32 33.29
CA SER A 346 16.32 19.87 34.60
C SER A 346 15.19 19.76 35.63
N LYS A 347 13.94 19.59 35.18
CA LYS A 347 12.76 19.42 36.03
C LYS A 347 12.53 17.96 36.47
N LYS A 348 13.32 16.99 35.98
CA LYS A 348 13.14 15.55 36.25
C LYS A 348 14.32 14.99 37.02
N LYS A 349 14.05 14.13 38.02
CA LYS A 349 15.05 13.50 38.91
C LYS A 349 16.20 12.78 38.17
N PHE A 350 15.92 12.20 37.00
CA PHE A 350 16.91 11.54 36.12
C PHE A 350 16.93 12.14 34.70
N GLY A 351 16.47 13.38 34.53
CA GLY A 351 16.27 13.96 33.20
C GLY A 351 17.56 14.12 32.39
N TYR A 352 18.69 14.34 33.07
CA TYR A 352 19.99 14.51 32.42
C TYR A 352 20.58 13.20 31.86
N LEU A 353 20.20 12.04 32.39
CA LEU A 353 20.76 10.75 31.97
C LEU A 353 20.47 10.44 30.49
N PHE A 354 19.27 10.77 30.02
CA PHE A 354 18.83 10.55 28.64
C PHE A 354 19.06 11.78 27.73
N LEU A 355 19.61 12.86 28.27
CA LEU A 355 19.77 14.11 27.56
C LEU A 355 20.70 14.01 26.34
N PRO A 356 21.83 13.27 26.37
CA PRO A 356 22.67 13.07 25.19
C PRO A 356 21.93 12.42 24.02
N PHE A 357 21.16 11.36 24.28
CA PHE A 357 20.34 10.69 23.26
C PHE A 357 19.26 11.62 22.71
N LYS A 358 18.64 12.43 23.59
CA LYS A 358 17.63 13.41 23.18
C LYS A 358 18.22 14.53 22.32
N PHE A 359 19.43 15.01 22.64
CA PHE A 359 20.14 15.99 21.82
C PHE A 359 20.50 15.44 20.46
N LEU A 360 21.02 14.20 20.40
CA LEU A 360 21.31 13.53 19.12
C LEU A 360 20.04 13.37 18.28
N TYR A 361 18.93 12.93 18.87
CA TYR A 361 17.65 12.83 18.18
C TYR A 361 17.17 14.17 17.62
N ILE A 362 17.20 15.23 18.45
CA ILE A 362 16.82 16.60 18.02
C ILE A 362 17.71 17.04 16.85
N TYR A 363 19.03 16.89 16.96
CA TYR A 363 19.97 17.25 15.90
C TYR A 363 19.67 16.51 14.58
N LEU A 364 19.50 15.18 14.64
CA LEU A 364 19.19 14.38 13.46
C LEU A 364 17.84 14.77 12.85
N SER A 365 16.82 15.04 13.67
CA SER A 365 15.50 15.49 13.17
C SER A 365 15.56 16.84 12.47
N VAL A 366 16.27 17.83 13.03
CA VAL A 366 16.47 19.13 12.36
C VAL A 366 17.22 18.97 11.04
N LYS A 367 18.26 18.14 10.99
CA LYS A 367 19.01 17.88 9.75
C LYS A 367 18.14 17.21 8.68
N PHE A 368 17.24 16.33 9.08
CA PHE A 368 16.27 15.73 8.17
C PHE A 368 15.24 16.74 7.67
N GLU A 369 14.68 17.57 8.55
CA GLU A 369 13.77 18.68 8.20
C GLU A 369 14.43 19.67 7.23
N GLU A 370 15.69 20.06 7.47
CA GLU A 370 16.47 20.90 6.55
C GLU A 370 16.64 20.25 5.17
N LYS A 371 16.92 18.93 5.12
CA LYS A 371 17.03 18.19 3.87
C LYS A 371 15.70 18.17 3.12
N LEU A 372 14.59 17.88 3.80
CA LEU A 372 13.25 17.89 3.22
C LEU A 372 12.89 19.28 2.68
N TYR A 373 13.11 20.33 3.46
CA TYR A 373 12.86 21.71 3.04
C TYR A 373 13.64 22.07 1.78
N LYS A 374 14.92 21.71 1.68
CA LYS A 374 15.71 21.92 0.45
C LYS A 374 15.14 21.19 -0.76
N ILE A 375 14.56 20.01 -0.58
CA ILE A 375 13.90 19.28 -1.67
C ILE A 375 12.60 20.01 -2.06
N ILE A 376 11.75 20.36 -1.08
CA ILE A 376 10.50 21.12 -1.28
C ILE A 376 10.75 22.42 -2.03
N SER A 377 11.71 23.22 -1.57
CA SER A 377 12.12 24.49 -2.18
C SER A 377 12.56 24.38 -3.63
N ARG A 378 13.16 23.25 -4.03
CA ARG A 378 13.57 22.99 -5.42
C ARG A 378 12.36 22.70 -6.31
N HIS A 379 11.38 21.96 -5.80
CA HIS A 379 10.17 21.59 -6.56
C HIS A 379 9.12 22.70 -6.56
N ASN A 380 9.05 23.49 -5.49
CA ASN A 380 8.12 24.60 -5.36
C ASN A 380 8.81 25.85 -4.77
N PRO A 381 9.42 26.69 -5.64
CA PRO A 381 10.13 27.89 -5.20
C PRO A 381 9.26 28.93 -4.48
N ASN A 382 7.93 28.90 -4.66
CA ASN A 382 7.00 29.83 -3.99
C ASN A 382 6.92 29.61 -2.47
N LEU A 383 7.34 28.44 -1.99
CA LEU A 383 7.43 28.09 -0.57
C LEU A 383 8.75 28.53 0.08
N ASN A 384 9.63 29.21 -0.66
CA ASN A 384 10.91 29.67 -0.13
C ASN A 384 10.70 30.75 0.93
N LEU A 385 11.05 30.41 2.16
CA LEU A 385 11.17 31.35 3.26
C LEU A 385 12.35 32.30 3.00
N GLN A 386 12.13 33.60 3.18
CA GLN A 386 13.21 34.59 3.24
C GLN A 386 14.22 34.22 4.33
N GLU A 387 15.49 34.60 4.20
CA GLU A 387 16.47 34.31 5.24
C GLU A 387 16.11 34.97 6.56
N LEU A 388 16.35 34.30 7.70
CA LEU A 388 16.12 34.90 9.03
C LEU A 388 16.91 36.21 9.22
N ASP A 389 18.03 36.35 8.52
CA ASP A 389 18.88 37.54 8.55
C ASP A 389 18.23 38.77 7.88
N SER A 390 17.26 38.56 6.99
CA SER A 390 16.44 39.66 6.44
C SER A 390 15.52 40.30 7.49
N TYR A 391 15.30 39.63 8.62
CA TYR A 391 14.48 40.08 9.74
C TYR A 391 15.32 40.52 10.96
N LYS A 392 16.60 40.87 10.77
CA LYS A 392 17.52 41.24 11.88
C LYS A 392 16.99 42.35 12.81
N ASN A 393 16.15 43.24 12.29
CA ASN A 393 15.56 44.36 13.04
C ASN A 393 14.14 44.06 13.57
N ASP A 394 13.66 42.82 13.46
CA ASP A 394 12.36 42.42 14.00
C ASP A 394 12.45 42.22 15.52
N VAL A 395 11.73 43.07 16.26
CA VAL A 395 11.67 43.07 17.73
C VAL A 395 11.25 41.71 18.28
N SER A 396 10.41 40.95 17.58
CA SER A 396 9.96 39.62 18.03
C SER A 396 11.09 38.59 17.97
N ILE A 397 11.93 38.61 16.93
CA ILE A 397 13.11 37.74 16.84
C ILE A 397 14.13 38.09 17.93
N GLU A 398 14.36 39.38 18.16
CA GLU A 398 15.30 39.82 19.19
C GLU A 398 14.84 39.35 20.59
N ASN A 399 13.55 39.52 20.90
CA ASN A 399 12.96 39.00 22.12
C ASN A 399 13.12 37.49 22.21
N MET A 400 12.82 36.74 21.14
CA MET A 400 12.98 35.28 21.08
C MET A 400 14.42 34.82 21.33
N LYS A 401 15.42 35.53 20.81
CA LYS A 401 16.85 35.21 21.06
C LYS A 401 17.26 35.45 22.52
N ARG A 402 16.54 36.32 23.25
CA ARG A 402 16.75 36.54 24.69
C ARG A 402 16.15 35.43 25.56
N HIS A 403 15.20 34.63 25.05
CA HIS A 403 14.62 33.53 25.83
C HIS A 403 15.69 32.54 26.32
N LEU A 404 15.54 32.10 27.57
CA LEU A 404 16.43 31.14 28.21
C LEU A 404 16.65 29.87 27.36
N SER A 405 15.59 29.36 26.72
CA SER A 405 15.66 28.23 25.79
C SER A 405 16.61 28.48 24.62
N TYR A 406 16.50 29.63 23.96
CA TYR A 406 17.38 29.94 22.83
C TYR A 406 18.83 30.07 23.30
N ARG A 407 19.08 30.82 24.37
CA ARG A 407 20.43 31.05 24.91
C ARG A 407 21.12 29.76 25.35
N TYR A 408 20.41 28.89 26.07
CA TYR A 408 20.93 27.56 26.41
C TYR A 408 21.23 26.73 25.17
N GLY A 409 20.32 26.74 24.20
CA GLY A 409 20.51 26.13 22.89
C GLY A 409 21.78 26.56 22.18
N SER A 410 21.95 27.86 21.99
CA SER A 410 23.12 28.45 21.32
C SER A 410 24.42 28.09 22.05
N CYS A 411 24.40 28.09 23.39
CA CYS A 411 25.53 27.65 24.20
C CYS A 411 25.87 26.17 23.97
N ILE A 412 24.86 25.30 23.92
CA ILE A 412 25.04 23.88 23.59
C ILE A 412 25.65 23.72 22.19
N VAL A 413 25.05 24.33 21.16
CA VAL A 413 25.52 24.24 19.77
C VAL A 413 26.96 24.74 19.64
N LYS A 414 27.30 25.86 20.26
CA LYS A 414 28.66 26.42 20.28
C LYS A 414 29.67 25.44 20.86
N ASN A 415 29.35 24.86 22.01
CA ASN A 415 30.30 24.05 22.78
C ASN A 415 30.41 22.60 22.30
N LEU A 416 29.37 22.06 21.66
CA LEU A 416 29.42 20.73 21.05
C LEU A 416 30.29 20.65 19.77
N LYS A 417 30.73 21.79 19.22
CA LYS A 417 31.61 21.85 18.04
C LYS A 417 33.07 21.46 18.31
N SER A 418 33.50 21.39 19.57
CA SER A 418 34.88 21.07 19.91
C SER A 418 35.01 20.35 21.25
N PHE A 419 36.03 19.50 21.38
CA PHE A 419 36.31 18.80 22.63
C PHE A 419 36.56 19.77 23.80
N LYS A 420 37.27 20.89 23.55
CA LYS A 420 37.49 21.95 24.55
C LYS A 420 36.20 22.66 24.97
N GLY A 421 35.20 22.74 24.09
CA GLY A 421 33.89 23.34 24.40
C GLY A 421 33.10 22.52 25.41
N LEU A 422 33.21 21.19 25.39
CA LEU A 422 32.51 20.30 26.34
C LEU A 422 32.84 20.62 27.80
N PHE A 423 34.10 20.95 28.10
CA PHE A 423 34.54 21.33 29.45
C PHE A 423 34.01 22.69 29.89
N LYS A 424 33.70 23.58 28.95
CA LYS A 424 33.16 24.93 29.22
C LYS A 424 31.63 24.97 29.29
N LEU A 425 30.96 23.96 28.73
CA LEU A 425 29.50 23.94 28.63
C LEU A 425 28.81 24.11 29.99
N ALA A 426 29.26 23.39 31.02
CA ALA A 426 28.61 23.43 32.34
C ALA A 426 28.80 24.78 33.07
N SER A 427 29.90 25.49 32.87
CA SER A 427 30.12 26.81 33.45
C SER A 427 29.36 27.89 32.67
N GLU A 428 29.39 27.86 31.34
CA GLU A 428 28.66 28.80 30.48
C GLU A 428 27.13 28.69 30.69
N LEU A 429 26.58 27.47 30.81
CA LEU A 429 25.15 27.28 31.13
C LEU A 429 24.79 27.82 32.52
N ARG A 430 25.67 27.68 33.52
CA ARG A 430 25.46 28.25 34.86
C ARG A 430 25.48 29.77 34.84
N GLN A 431 26.35 30.38 34.03
CA GLN A 431 26.39 31.83 33.86
C GLN A 431 25.09 32.35 33.21
N ILE A 432 24.63 31.72 32.13
CA ILE A 432 23.36 32.09 31.48
C ILE A 432 22.18 32.00 32.46
N LYS A 433 22.19 31.01 33.36
CA LYS A 433 21.16 30.88 34.42
C LYS A 433 21.21 32.01 35.45
N LYS A 434 22.37 32.63 35.70
CA LYS A 434 22.48 33.73 36.67
C LYS A 434 22.01 35.07 36.11
N GLU A 435 22.05 35.21 34.79
CA GLU A 435 21.63 36.41 34.06
C GLU A 435 20.12 36.44 33.78
N PHE A 436 19.39 35.40 34.17
CA PHE A 436 17.96 35.19 33.95
C PHE A 436 17.28 34.88 35.28
#